data_AF-A0A3D0UTK7-F1
#
_entry.id   AF-A0A3D0UTK7-F1
#
_cell.length_a   1.000
_cell.length_b   1.000
_cell.length_c   1.000
_cell.angle_alpha   90.00
_cell.angle_beta   90.00
_cell.angle_gamma   90.00
#
_symmetry.space_group_name_H-M   'P 1'
#
loop_
_entity.id
_entity.type
_entity.pdbx_description
1 polymer ?
#
loop_
_entity_poly.entity_id
_entity_poly.type
_entity_poly.pdbx_seq_one_letter_code
_entity_poly.pdbx_strand_id
1 'polypeptide(L)' 'MYLNLDLIHLPTKLIKYVIIHEACHLKVKNHSTKFRDLVESYCPNYKLLRKELRNLVIK' A
#
# COMPACT_ATOMS: atom_id res chain seq x y z
N MET A 1 -1.30 -5.46 -11.20
CA MET A 1 -1.39 -4.05 -10.77
C MET A 1 -2.71 -3.53 -11.27
N TYR A 2 -3.69 -3.46 -10.36
CA TYR A 2 -5.03 -2.94 -10.61
C TYR A 2 -5.41 -2.09 -9.40
N LEU A 3 -6.00 -0.92 -9.62
CA LEU A 3 -6.51 -0.05 -8.56
C LEU A 3 -8.03 -0.16 -8.55
N ASN A 4 -8.61 -0.30 -7.35
CA ASN A 4 -10.06 -0.20 -7.19
C ASN A 4 -10.46 1.29 -7.16
N LEU A 5 -11.54 1.65 -7.84
CA LEU A 5 -12.12 3.00 -7.78
C LEU A 5 -12.62 3.37 -6.38
N ASP A 6 -13.02 2.39 -5.56
CA ASP A 6 -13.48 2.63 -4.18
C ASP A 6 -12.41 3.28 -3.29
N LEU A 7 -11.14 3.28 -3.71
CA LEU A 7 -10.07 4.00 -3.04
C LEU A 7 -10.38 5.49 -2.85
N ILE A 8 -11.24 6.10 -3.69
CA ILE A 8 -11.64 7.51 -3.55
C ILE A 8 -12.32 7.82 -2.21
N HIS A 9 -12.89 6.82 -1.54
CA HIS A 9 -13.57 6.98 -0.26
C HIS A 9 -12.62 6.84 0.94
N LEU A 10 -11.35 6.49 0.72
CA LEU A 10 -10.38 6.32 1.79
C LEU A 10 -9.70 7.65 2.16
N PRO A 11 -9.26 7.79 3.42
CA PRO A 11 -8.35 8.86 3.81
C PRO A 11 -7.14 8.94 2.86
N THR A 12 -6.74 10.16 2.47
CA THR A 12 -5.67 10.40 1.48
C THR A 12 -4.35 9.68 1.82
N LYS A 13 -4.03 9.52 3.10
CA LYS A 13 -2.84 8.78 3.55
C LYS A 13 -2.85 7.30 3.13
N LEU A 14 -4.03 6.67 3.10
CA LEU A 14 -4.19 5.27 2.70
C LEU A 14 -4.14 5.14 1.18
N ILE A 15 -4.74 6.08 0.44
CA ILE A 15 -4.62 6.16 -1.01
C ILE A 15 -3.14 6.27 -1.41
N LYS A 16 -2.39 7.19 -0.80
CA LYS A 16 -0.94 7.34 -1.03
C LYS A 16 -0.18 6.03 -0.76
N TYR A 17 -0.50 5.34 0.32
CA TYR A 17 0.10 4.04 0.63
C TYR A 17 -0.19 3.00 -0.46
N VAL A 18 -1.43 2.87 -0.93
CA VAL A 18 -1.80 1.93 -2.00
C VAL A 18 -1.08 2.28 -3.30
N ILE A 19 -0.98 3.56 -3.66
CA ILE A 19 -0.24 3.99 -4.85
C ILE A 19 1.24 3.62 -4.73
N ILE A 20 1.88 3.88 -3.58
CA ILE A 20 3.29 3.48 -3.34
C ILE A 20 3.45 1.97 -3.44
N HIS A 21 2.52 1.21 -2.86
CA HIS A 21 2.52 -0.26 -2.90
C HIS A 21 2.48 -0.79 -4.34
N GLU A 22 1.52 -0.31 -5.14
CA GLU A 22 1.38 -0.71 -6.54
C GLU A 22 2.59 -0.25 -7.37
N ALA A 23 3.09 0.98 -7.16
CA ALA A 23 4.29 1.45 -7.84
C ALA A 23 5.52 0.58 -7.56
N CYS A 24 5.66 0.05 -6.33
CA CYS A 24 6.74 -0.88 -6.00
C CYS A 24 6.66 -2.21 -6.79
N HIS A 25 5.45 -2.64 -7.20
CA HIS A 25 5.29 -3.82 -8.04
C HIS A 25 5.91 -3.69 -9.43
N LEU A 26 6.17 -2.46 -9.90
CA LEU A 26 6.91 -2.21 -11.14
C LEU A 26 8.38 -2.68 -11.05
N LYS A 27 8.98 -2.63 -9.85
CA LYS A 27 10.37 -3.05 -9.61
C LYS A 27 10.47 -4.46 -9.04
N VAL A 28 9.56 -4.85 -8.15
CA VAL A 28 9.57 -6.16 -7.48
C VAL A 28 8.18 -6.77 -7.55
N LYS A 29 7.99 -7.79 -8.40
CA LYS A 29 6.65 -8.31 -8.70
C LYS A 29 5.98 -9.05 -7.53
N ASN A 30 6.75 -9.61 -6.60
CA ASN A 30 6.25 -10.44 -5.50
C ASN A 30 6.46 -9.75 -4.14
N HIS A 31 5.57 -10.00 -3.15
CA HIS A 31 5.64 -9.47 -1.77
C HIS A 31 6.77 -10.07 -0.88
N SER A 32 7.92 -10.35 -1.50
CA SER A 32 9.17 -10.78 -0.87
C SER A 32 9.70 -9.75 0.14
N THR A 33 10.74 -10.09 0.89
CA THR A 33 11.43 -9.14 1.79
C THR A 33 11.89 -7.91 1.03
N LYS A 34 12.51 -8.08 -0.15
CA LYS A 34 12.94 -6.97 -1.03
C LYS A 34 11.80 -6.01 -1.38
N PHE A 35 10.59 -6.52 -1.56
CA PHE A 35 9.42 -5.67 -1.82
C PHE A 35 9.05 -4.84 -0.58
N ARG A 36 9.06 -5.46 0.61
CA ARG A 36 8.75 -4.77 1.86
C ARG A 36 9.78 -3.70 2.17
N ASP A 37 11.06 -4.01 1.97
CA ASP A 37 12.16 -3.05 2.15
C ASP A 37 12.01 -1.86 1.20
N LEU A 38 11.64 -2.13 -0.07
CA LEU A 38 11.38 -1.09 -1.05
C LEU A 38 10.19 -0.21 -0.65
N VAL A 39 9.07 -0.80 -0.23
CA VAL A 39 7.90 -0.06 0.25
C VAL A 39 8.26 0.77 1.49
N GLU A 40 9.01 0.20 2.44
CA GLU A 40 9.45 0.88 3.67
C GLU A 40 10.35 2.08 3.37
N SER A 41 11.21 1.99 2.34
CA SER A 41 12.06 3.11 1.92
C SER A 41 11.29 4.33 1.43
N TYR A 42 10.12 4.15 0.82
CA TYR A 42 9.25 5.25 0.37
C TYR A 42 8.12 5.59 1.37
N CYS A 43 7.78 4.65 2.24
CA CYS A 43 6.69 4.78 3.22
C CYS A 43 7.09 4.07 4.53
N PRO A 44 7.88 4.73 5.40
CA PRO A 44 8.40 4.10 6.62
C PRO A 44 7.32 3.59 7.57
N ASN A 45 6.14 4.21 7.56
CA ASN A 45 4.98 3.84 8.38
C ASN A 45 4.02 2.85 7.68
N TYR A 46 4.42 2.18 6.59
CA TYR A 46 3.54 1.33 5.80
C TYR A 46 2.88 0.20 6.62
N LYS A 47 3.54 -0.33 7.66
CA LYS A 47 2.99 -1.38 8.53
C LYS A 47 1.74 -0.89 9.28
N LEU A 48 1.76 0.36 9.75
CA LEU A 48 0.61 1.01 10.40
C LEU A 48 -0.51 1.25 9.40
N LEU A 49 -0.19 1.84 8.25
CA LEU A 49 -1.18 2.14 7.19
C LEU A 49 -1.82 0.86 6.64
N ARG A 50 -1.06 -0.22 6.51
CA ARG A 50 -1.58 -1.54 6.12
C ARG A 50 -2.57 -2.10 7.13
N LYS A 51 -2.29 -1.94 8.44
CA LYS A 51 -3.20 -2.36 9.51
C LYS A 51 -4.48 -1.53 9.48
N GLU A 52 -4.35 -0.22 9.33
CA GLU A 52 -5.50 0.70 9.23
C GLU A 52 -6.37 0.40 8.02
N LEU A 53 -5.77 0.23 6.83
CA LEU A 53 -6.47 -0.14 5.61
C LEU A 53 -7.26 -1.45 5.78
N ARG A 54 -6.63 -2.47 6.37
CA ARG A 54 -7.28 -3.76 6.63
C ARG A 54 -8.51 -3.63 7.53
N ASN A 55 -8.45 -2.78 8.56
CA ASN A 55 -9.57 -2.57 9.48
C ASN A 55 -10.75 -1.84 8.84
N LEU A 56 -10.51 -1.05 7.79
CA LEU A 56 -11.57 -0.37 7.04
C LEU A 56 -12.21 -1.28 5.98
N VAL A 57 -11.44 -2.18 5.38
CA VAL A 57 -11.91 -3.07 4.29
C VAL A 57 -12.60 -4.34 4.82
N ILE A 58 -12.30 -4.78 6.03
CA ILE A 58 -12.94 -5.97 6.67
C ILE A 58 -14.21 -5.57 7.46
N LYS A 59 -14.78 -4.40 7.19
CA LYS A 59 -16.07 -3.98 7.77
C LYS A 59 -17.21 -4.15 6.78
#